data_AF-A0AAU7YV90-F1
#
_entry.id   AF-A0AAU7YV90-F1
#
_cell.length_a   1.000
_cell.length_b   1.000
_cell.length_c   1.000
_cell.angle_alpha   90.00
_cell.angle_beta   90.00
_cell.angle_gamma   90.00
#
_symmetry.space_group_name_H-M   'P 1'
#
loop_
_entity.id
_entity.type
_entity.pdbx_description
1 polymer ?
#
loop_
_entity_poly.entity_id
_entity_poly.type
_entity_poly.pdbx_seq_one_letter_code
_entity_poly.pdbx_strand_id
1 'polypeptide(L)'
;MSGTPPPLSNLDPILLASRWLCGDLLPEDVPQIAIELIEAGREEPSIYRVAAEVNVNSRDDVEALLGRMFAALGVEYPMSLEVARQTVARQIAKEVVAGRRDPWTAAMRLDRAFPHWETEDQNILDIYCAADEADWNPGYGRSDAILKQELIQAFERLAGS
;
A
#
# COMPACT_ATOMS: atom_id res chain seq x y z
N MET A 1 19.87 23.39 -4.79
CA MET A 1 18.87 22.84 -5.72
C MET A 1 18.26 21.62 -5.04
N SER A 2 17.18 21.81 -4.29
CA SER A 2 16.48 20.70 -3.62
C SER A 2 15.35 20.27 -4.53
N GLY A 3 15.60 19.24 -5.34
CA GLY A 3 14.54 18.54 -6.04
C GLY A 3 13.78 17.73 -4.99
N THR A 4 12.65 18.25 -4.51
CA THR A 4 11.67 17.42 -3.81
C THR A 4 11.36 16.25 -4.76
N PRO A 5 11.60 14.99 -4.38
CA PRO A 5 11.22 13.87 -5.23
C PRO A 5 9.73 14.02 -5.54
N PRO A 6 9.30 13.80 -6.79
CA PRO A 6 7.89 13.89 -7.12
C PRO A 6 7.10 13.02 -6.14
N PRO A 7 5.90 13.45 -5.71
CA PRO A 7 5.07 12.58 -4.88
C PRO A 7 4.96 11.24 -5.59
N LEU A 8 5.18 10.15 -4.85
CA LEU A 8 4.77 8.82 -5.29
C LEU A 8 3.29 8.98 -5.60
N SER A 9 2.94 9.05 -6.88
CA SER A 9 1.57 9.35 -7.26
C SER A 9 0.74 8.19 -6.73
N ASN A 10 -0.15 8.47 -5.77
CA ASN A 10 -1.08 7.47 -5.27
C ASN A 10 -1.98 6.91 -6.39
N LEU A 11 -1.92 7.51 -7.59
CA LEU A 11 -2.58 7.12 -8.82
C LEU A 11 -1.68 6.31 -9.78
N ASP A 12 -0.50 5.86 -9.35
CA ASP A 12 0.29 4.89 -10.12
C ASP A 12 -0.57 3.62 -10.35
N PRO A 13 -0.83 3.22 -11.60
CA PRO A 13 -1.70 2.08 -11.89
C PRO A 13 -1.24 0.75 -11.28
N ILE A 14 0.07 0.50 -11.21
CA ILE A 14 0.62 -0.71 -10.61
C ILE A 14 0.39 -0.68 -9.10
N LEU A 15 0.61 0.49 -8.46
CA LEU A 15 0.33 0.65 -7.04
C LEU A 15 -1.16 0.47 -6.73
N LEU A 16 -2.05 1.03 -7.56
CA LEU A 16 -3.49 0.87 -7.39
C LEU A 16 -3.93 -0.60 -7.51
N ALA A 17 -3.45 -1.32 -8.54
CA ALA A 17 -3.70 -2.74 -8.71
C ALA A 17 -3.15 -3.57 -7.55
N SER A 18 -1.96 -3.21 -7.06
CA SER A 18 -1.34 -3.88 -5.93
C SER A 18 -2.13 -3.69 -4.64
N ARG A 19 -2.55 -2.46 -4.34
CA ARG A 19 -3.39 -2.13 -3.18
C ARG A 19 -4.75 -2.84 -3.26
N TRP A 20 -5.32 -2.91 -4.46
CA TRP A 20 -6.53 -3.68 -4.69
C TRP A 20 -6.33 -5.16 -4.34
N LEU A 21 -5.33 -5.84 -4.91
CA LEU A 21 -5.06 -7.26 -4.66
C LEU A 21 -4.76 -7.56 -3.19
N CYS A 22 -4.02 -6.68 -2.51
CA CYS A 22 -3.69 -6.82 -1.09
C CYS A 22 -4.82 -6.45 -0.12
N GLY A 23 -6.00 -6.01 -0.63
CA GLY A 23 -7.10 -5.57 0.23
C GLY A 23 -6.82 -4.27 1.01
N ASP A 24 -5.85 -3.50 0.54
CA ASP A 24 -5.45 -2.18 1.06
C ASP A 24 -6.22 -1.01 0.37
N LEU A 25 -6.88 -1.31 -0.74
CA LEU A 25 -7.86 -0.43 -1.36
C LEU A 25 -9.27 -0.99 -1.12
N LEU A 26 -10.13 -0.17 -0.52
CA LEU A 26 -11.51 -0.54 -0.23
C LEU A 26 -12.39 -0.38 -1.49
N PRO A 27 -13.39 -1.25 -1.70
CA PRO A 27 -14.30 -1.15 -2.85
C PRO A 27 -15.00 0.21 -2.96
N GLU A 28 -15.42 0.80 -1.85
CA GLU A 28 -16.09 2.10 -1.79
C GLU A 28 -15.19 3.29 -2.22
N ASP A 29 -13.87 3.15 -2.15
CA ASP A 29 -12.91 4.19 -2.55
C ASP A 29 -12.63 4.17 -4.06
N VAL A 30 -12.95 3.07 -4.74
CA VAL A 30 -12.62 2.84 -6.15
C VAL A 30 -13.23 3.89 -7.11
N PRO A 31 -14.51 4.30 -6.98
CA PRO A 31 -15.08 5.32 -7.85
C PRO A 31 -14.37 6.66 -7.73
N GLN A 32 -14.03 7.06 -6.50
CA GLN A 32 -13.31 8.31 -6.24
C GLN A 32 -11.90 8.28 -6.86
N ILE A 33 -11.19 7.16 -6.79
CA ILE A 33 -9.89 7.00 -7.45
C ILE A 33 -10.01 7.10 -8.98
N ALA A 34 -11.08 6.55 -9.55
CA ALA A 34 -11.31 6.69 -10.98
C ALA A 34 -11.59 8.14 -11.39
N ILE A 35 -12.29 8.92 -10.55
CA ILE A 35 -12.44 10.37 -10.74
C ILE A 35 -11.08 11.07 -10.70
N GLU A 36 -10.24 10.76 -9.71
CA GLU A 36 -8.89 11.35 -9.60
C GLU A 36 -8.00 10.99 -10.80
N LEU A 37 -8.12 9.77 -11.34
CA LEU A 37 -7.44 9.37 -12.57
C LEU A 37 -7.89 10.22 -13.77
N ILE A 38 -9.18 10.49 -13.91
CA ILE A 38 -9.73 11.36 -14.96
C ILE A 38 -9.20 12.78 -14.80
N GLU A 39 -9.23 13.33 -13.59
CA GLU A 39 -8.70 14.68 -13.29
C GLU A 39 -7.19 14.78 -13.55
N ALA A 40 -6.46 13.68 -13.38
CA ALA A 40 -5.04 13.55 -13.74
C ALA A 40 -4.81 13.35 -15.25
N GLY A 41 -5.85 13.40 -16.08
CA GLY A 41 -5.78 13.27 -17.54
C GLY A 41 -5.70 11.83 -18.06
N ARG A 42 -6.04 10.83 -17.24
CA ARG A 42 -6.19 9.43 -17.67
C ARG A 42 -7.64 9.21 -18.09
N GLU A 43 -7.92 9.55 -19.33
CA GLU A 43 -9.27 9.44 -19.89
C GLU A 43 -9.43 8.14 -20.70
N GLU A 44 -10.03 7.12 -20.09
CA GLU A 44 -10.35 5.86 -20.75
C GLU A 44 -11.81 5.47 -20.48
N PRO A 45 -12.54 4.88 -21.44
CA PRO A 45 -13.92 4.44 -21.23
C PRO A 45 -14.12 3.50 -20.04
N SER A 46 -13.11 2.68 -19.72
CA SER A 46 -13.14 1.81 -18.53
C SER A 46 -13.02 2.59 -17.23
N ILE A 47 -12.24 3.68 -17.18
CA ILE A 47 -12.10 4.54 -16.00
C ILE A 47 -13.41 5.30 -15.75
N TYR A 48 -14.02 5.87 -16.80
CA TYR A 48 -15.33 6.54 -16.68
C TYR A 48 -16.43 5.62 -16.16
N ARG A 49 -16.41 4.33 -16.54
CA ARG A 49 -17.37 3.34 -16.02
C ARG A 49 -17.19 3.10 -14.53
N VAL A 50 -15.94 2.97 -14.06
CA VAL A 50 -15.65 2.82 -12.63
C VAL A 50 -16.07 4.07 -11.86
N ALA A 51 -15.78 5.27 -12.39
CA ALA A 51 -16.17 6.54 -11.76
C ALA A 51 -17.70 6.73 -11.65
N ALA A 52 -18.48 6.06 -12.50
CA ALA A 52 -19.94 6.14 -12.50
C ALA A 52 -20.61 5.22 -11.45
N GLU A 53 -19.85 4.37 -10.75
CA GLU A 53 -20.39 3.49 -9.71
C GLU A 53 -20.74 4.29 -8.45
N VAL A 54 -21.96 4.09 -7.92
CA VAL A 54 -22.50 4.87 -6.79
C VAL A 54 -22.85 4.05 -5.55
N ASN A 55 -22.77 2.71 -5.61
CA ASN A 55 -23.11 1.81 -4.51
C ASN A 55 -22.23 0.55 -4.51
N VAL A 56 -20.91 0.73 -4.46
CA VAL A 56 -19.98 -0.39 -4.36
C VAL A 56 -19.98 -0.90 -2.92
N ASN A 57 -20.49 -2.11 -2.69
CA ASN A 57 -20.59 -2.70 -1.35
C ASN A 57 -19.64 -3.88 -1.16
N SER A 58 -19.15 -4.45 -2.26
CA SER A 58 -18.27 -5.61 -2.23
C SER A 58 -17.19 -5.51 -3.31
N ARG A 59 -16.14 -6.32 -3.16
CA ARG A 59 -15.10 -6.43 -4.18
C ARG A 59 -15.63 -6.99 -5.50
N ASP A 60 -16.54 -7.95 -5.39
CA ASP A 60 -17.12 -8.64 -6.54
C ASP A 60 -17.92 -7.70 -7.44
N ASP A 61 -18.50 -6.63 -6.87
CA ASP A 61 -19.26 -5.61 -7.62
C ASP A 61 -18.40 -4.92 -8.68
N VAL A 62 -17.11 -4.71 -8.39
CA VAL A 62 -16.19 -3.91 -9.22
C VAL A 62 -15.02 -4.68 -9.81
N GLU A 63 -14.78 -5.93 -9.40
CA GLU A 63 -13.62 -6.73 -9.84
C GLU A 63 -13.46 -6.76 -11.37
N ALA A 64 -14.55 -7.03 -12.10
CA ALA A 64 -14.52 -7.07 -13.56
C ALA A 64 -14.35 -5.68 -14.21
N LEU A 65 -14.79 -4.61 -13.54
CA LEU A 65 -14.58 -3.24 -14.00
C LEU A 65 -13.12 -2.82 -13.79
N LEU A 66 -12.57 -3.11 -12.62
CA LEU A 66 -11.17 -2.86 -12.28
C LEU A 66 -10.22 -3.61 -13.20
N GLY A 67 -10.47 -4.88 -13.52
CA GLY A 67 -9.64 -5.62 -14.48
C GLY A 67 -9.56 -4.93 -15.85
N ARG A 68 -10.68 -4.37 -16.34
CA ARG A 68 -10.70 -3.59 -17.59
C ARG A 68 -10.02 -2.23 -17.46
N MET A 69 -10.16 -1.59 -16.30
CA MET A 69 -9.50 -0.33 -15.99
C MET A 69 -7.97 -0.50 -15.97
N PHE A 70 -7.47 -1.51 -15.24
CA PHE A 70 -6.06 -1.82 -15.16
C PHE A 70 -5.47 -2.22 -16.51
N ALA A 71 -6.18 -3.04 -17.29
CA ALA A 71 -5.76 -3.35 -18.66
C ALA A 71 -5.63 -2.10 -19.55
N ALA A 72 -6.57 -1.16 -19.46
CA ALA A 72 -6.50 0.11 -20.20
C ALA A 72 -5.33 1.00 -19.73
N LEU A 73 -4.99 0.94 -18.44
CA LEU A 73 -3.85 1.62 -17.85
C LEU A 73 -2.50 0.88 -18.11
N GLY A 74 -2.51 -0.20 -18.88
CA GLY A 74 -1.30 -0.96 -19.24
C GLY A 74 -0.79 -1.88 -18.13
N VAL A 75 -1.63 -2.22 -17.15
CA VAL A 75 -1.31 -3.13 -16.05
C VAL A 75 -1.85 -4.52 -16.36
N GLU A 76 -0.99 -5.53 -16.30
CA GLU A 76 -1.40 -6.92 -16.33
C GLU A 76 -2.19 -7.25 -15.06
N TYR A 77 -3.43 -7.70 -15.21
CA TYR A 77 -4.33 -7.96 -14.09
C TYR A 77 -5.10 -9.28 -14.29
N PRO A 78 -5.16 -10.17 -13.26
CA PRO A 78 -4.47 -10.04 -11.98
C PRO A 78 -2.95 -10.21 -12.14
N MET A 79 -2.17 -9.39 -11.42
CA MET A 79 -0.72 -9.55 -11.30
C MET A 79 -0.37 -10.56 -10.20
N SER A 80 0.91 -10.95 -10.12
CA SER A 80 1.42 -11.79 -9.03
C SER A 80 1.16 -11.12 -7.68
N LEU A 81 0.58 -11.89 -6.74
CA LEU A 81 0.32 -11.43 -5.37
C LEU A 81 1.62 -11.06 -4.64
N GLU A 82 2.72 -11.78 -4.91
CA GLU A 82 4.04 -11.46 -4.34
C GLU A 82 4.51 -10.06 -4.79
N VAL A 83 4.39 -9.77 -6.09
CA VAL A 83 4.78 -8.47 -6.65
C VAL A 83 3.88 -7.35 -6.12
N ALA A 84 2.57 -7.60 -6.03
CA ALA A 84 1.63 -6.65 -5.46
C ALA A 84 1.99 -6.30 -4.00
N ARG A 85 2.26 -7.33 -3.20
CA ARG A 85 2.64 -7.19 -1.79
C ARG A 85 3.95 -6.42 -1.61
N GLN A 86 4.99 -6.74 -2.38
CA GLN A 86 6.24 -5.99 -2.36
C GLN A 86 6.04 -4.52 -2.77
N THR A 87 5.18 -4.26 -3.75
CA THR A 87 4.86 -2.91 -4.20
C THR A 87 4.18 -2.10 -3.09
N VAL A 88 3.17 -2.68 -2.42
CA VAL A 88 2.49 -2.04 -1.28
C VAL A 88 3.46 -1.82 -0.12
N ALA A 89 4.25 -2.83 0.24
CA ALA A 89 5.21 -2.77 1.33
C ALA A 89 6.23 -1.63 1.14
N ARG A 90 6.81 -1.53 -0.07
CA ARG A 90 7.74 -0.44 -0.42
C ARG A 90 7.07 0.92 -0.41
N GLN A 91 5.82 1.04 -0.88
CA GLN A 91 5.09 2.30 -0.82
C GLN A 91 4.86 2.75 0.62
N ILE A 92 4.40 1.84 1.49
CA ILE A 92 4.21 2.11 2.92
C ILE A 92 5.54 2.58 3.54
N ALA A 93 6.63 1.88 3.26
CA ALA A 93 7.95 2.23 3.74
C ALA A 93 8.38 3.64 3.29
N LYS A 94 8.19 3.97 2.02
CA LYS A 94 8.51 5.32 1.49
C LYS A 94 7.66 6.42 2.13
N GLU A 95 6.42 6.14 2.51
CA GLU A 95 5.57 7.10 3.23
C GLU A 95 6.05 7.34 4.67
N VAL A 96 6.54 6.30 5.34
CA VAL A 96 7.15 6.42 6.67
C VAL A 96 8.44 7.25 6.60
N VAL A 97 9.34 6.92 5.66
CA VAL A 97 10.60 7.67 5.45
C VAL A 97 10.35 9.13 5.11
N ALA A 98 9.28 9.43 4.36
CA ALA A 98 8.87 10.79 4.04
C ALA A 98 8.17 11.52 5.19
N GLY A 99 7.96 10.88 6.35
CA GLY A 99 7.23 11.44 7.49
C GLY A 99 5.74 11.64 7.24
N ARG A 100 5.18 11.01 6.19
CA ARG A 100 3.76 11.09 5.83
C ARG A 100 2.90 10.08 6.57
N ARG A 101 3.51 9.06 7.16
CA ARG A 101 2.85 8.02 7.93
C ARG A 101 3.63 7.71 9.19
N ASP A 102 2.92 7.54 10.30
CA ASP A 102 3.51 7.11 11.55
C ASP A 102 4.01 5.64 11.44
N PRO A 103 5.23 5.31 11.91
CA PRO A 103 5.81 3.97 11.78
C PRO A 103 4.96 2.86 12.40
N TRP A 104 4.30 3.10 13.55
CA TRP A 104 3.51 2.07 14.23
C TRP A 104 2.24 1.74 13.44
N THR A 105 1.55 2.80 12.99
CA THR A 105 0.38 2.66 12.12
C THR A 105 0.75 1.98 10.80
N ALA A 106 1.94 2.27 10.26
CA ALA A 106 2.44 1.63 9.06
C ALA A 106 2.70 0.13 9.26
N ALA A 107 3.25 -0.28 10.41
CA ALA A 107 3.53 -1.69 10.71
C ALA A 107 2.25 -2.53 10.78
N MET A 108 1.22 -2.04 11.49
CA MET A 108 -0.09 -2.70 11.55
C MET A 108 -0.72 -2.86 10.16
N ARG A 109 -0.60 -1.82 9.32
CA ARG A 109 -1.15 -1.85 7.96
C ARG A 109 -0.35 -2.77 7.03
N LEU A 110 0.95 -2.89 7.26
CA LEU A 110 1.80 -3.84 6.55
C LEU A 110 1.34 -5.28 6.80
N ASP A 111 1.02 -5.66 8.05
CA ASP A 111 0.56 -7.02 8.38
C ASP A 111 -0.74 -7.38 7.66
N ARG A 112 -1.66 -6.42 7.55
CA ARG A 112 -2.91 -6.61 6.79
C ARG A 112 -2.65 -6.86 5.29
N ALA A 113 -1.72 -6.13 4.69
CA ALA A 113 -1.42 -6.25 3.25
C ALA A 113 -0.51 -7.45 2.94
N PHE A 114 0.37 -7.79 3.88
CA PHE A 114 1.43 -8.79 3.75
C PHE A 114 1.55 -9.57 5.06
N PRO A 115 0.72 -10.60 5.28
CA PRO A 115 0.75 -11.35 6.53
C PRO A 115 2.16 -11.89 6.81
N HIS A 116 2.63 -11.72 8.04
CA HIS A 116 4.01 -12.04 8.42
C HIS A 116 4.41 -13.51 8.22
N TRP A 117 3.45 -14.45 8.22
CA TRP A 117 3.71 -15.87 7.94
C TRP A 117 3.87 -16.19 6.45
N GLU A 118 3.73 -15.21 5.55
CA GLU A 118 3.80 -15.38 4.09
C GLU A 118 5.02 -14.69 3.46
N THR A 119 5.90 -14.08 4.27
CA THR A 119 7.09 -13.36 3.79
C THR A 119 8.40 -14.06 4.18
N GLU A 120 9.36 -14.03 3.27
CA GLU A 120 10.77 -14.34 3.55
C GLU A 120 11.63 -13.06 3.58
N ASP A 121 11.04 -11.87 3.37
CA ASP A 121 11.76 -10.60 3.40
C ASP A 121 12.11 -10.23 4.84
N GLN A 122 13.40 -10.29 5.16
CA GLN A 122 13.92 -9.98 6.48
C GLN A 122 13.57 -8.56 6.95
N ASN A 123 13.48 -7.58 6.05
CA ASN A 123 13.12 -6.21 6.46
C ASN A 123 11.67 -6.13 6.93
N ILE A 124 10.78 -6.91 6.29
CA ILE A 124 9.39 -7.01 6.71
C ILE A 124 9.30 -7.76 8.06
N LEU A 125 10.07 -8.83 8.24
CA LEU A 125 10.13 -9.55 9.52
C LEU A 125 10.65 -8.66 10.66
N ASP A 126 11.67 -7.84 10.41
CA ASP A 126 12.20 -6.89 11.41
C ASP A 126 11.13 -5.88 11.85
N ILE A 127 10.31 -5.39 10.91
CA ILE A 127 9.17 -4.49 11.20
C ILE A 127 8.17 -5.18 12.13
N TYR A 128 7.82 -6.44 11.85
CA TYR A 128 6.89 -7.20 12.68
C TYR A 128 7.44 -7.47 14.08
N CYS A 129 8.70 -7.90 14.20
CA CYS A 129 9.31 -8.15 15.50
C CYS A 129 9.32 -6.89 16.39
N ALA A 130 9.63 -5.72 15.82
CA ALA A 130 9.62 -4.47 16.57
C ALA A 130 8.21 -4.03 16.99
N ALA A 131 7.21 -4.23 16.12
CA ALA A 131 5.81 -3.91 16.42
C ALA A 131 5.22 -4.85 17.48
N ASP A 132 5.44 -6.17 17.34
CA ASP A 132 4.92 -7.18 18.26
C ASP A 132 5.54 -7.04 19.66
N GLU A 133 6.84 -6.74 19.77
CA GLU A 133 7.46 -6.49 21.07
C GLU A 133 6.86 -5.27 21.78
N ALA A 134 6.52 -4.21 21.03
CA ALA A 134 5.89 -3.03 21.61
C ALA A 134 4.48 -3.34 22.15
N ASP A 135 3.70 -4.14 21.44
CA ASP A 135 2.34 -4.53 21.82
C ASP A 135 2.32 -5.46 23.05
N TRP A 136 3.31 -6.35 23.18
CA TRP A 136 3.39 -7.33 24.27
C TRP A 136 4.25 -6.90 25.46
N ASN A 137 4.80 -5.68 25.47
CA ASN A 137 5.74 -5.26 26.52
C ASN A 137 5.05 -5.07 27.89
N PRO A 138 5.30 -5.94 28.89
CA PRO A 138 4.74 -5.79 30.24
C PRO A 138 5.59 -4.85 31.12
N GLY A 139 6.41 -3.99 30.52
CA GLY A 139 7.36 -3.09 31.20
C GLY A 139 8.77 -3.65 31.40
N TYR A 140 9.09 -4.79 30.75
CA TYR A 140 10.40 -5.46 30.83
C TYR A 140 11.15 -5.55 29.49
N GLY A 141 10.49 -5.21 28.38
CA GLY A 141 11.06 -5.15 27.04
C GLY A 141 11.87 -3.88 26.79
N ARG A 142 12.35 -3.73 25.56
CA ARG A 142 13.07 -2.52 25.14
C ARG A 142 12.14 -1.30 25.23
N SER A 143 12.74 -0.12 25.40
CA SER A 143 11.94 1.11 25.49
C SER A 143 11.29 1.44 24.14
N ASP A 144 10.10 2.06 24.17
CA ASP A 144 9.37 2.49 22.98
C ASP A 144 10.23 3.37 22.06
N ALA A 145 11.13 4.18 22.63
CA ALA A 145 12.06 5.01 21.86
C ALA A 145 13.03 4.18 21.02
N ILE A 146 13.55 3.08 21.58
CA ILE A 146 14.44 2.15 20.87
C ILE A 146 13.66 1.41 19.78
N LEU A 147 12.50 0.83 20.15
CA LEU A 147 11.69 0.08 19.20
C LEU A 147 11.19 0.97 18.04
N LYS A 148 10.80 2.22 18.31
CA LYS A 148 10.43 3.18 17.27
C LYS A 148 11.60 3.47 16.33
N GLN A 149 12.82 3.62 16.85
CA GLN A 149 14.00 3.87 16.04
C GLN A 149 14.33 2.67 15.14
N GLU A 150 14.30 1.45 15.69
CA GLU A 150 14.53 0.23 14.91
C GLU A 150 13.47 0.03 13.83
N LEU A 151 12.21 0.31 14.15
CA LEU A 151 11.09 0.26 13.22
C LEU A 151 11.31 1.22 12.04
N ILE A 152 11.72 2.47 12.32
CA ILE A 152 12.07 3.44 11.27
C ILE A 152 13.22 2.92 10.40
N GLN A 153 14.27 2.38 11.01
CA GLN A 153 15.42 1.84 10.25
C GLN A 153 15.02 0.65 9.37
N ALA A 154 14.11 -0.21 9.83
CA ALA A 154 13.60 -1.32 9.04
C ALA A 154 12.78 -0.81 7.84
N PHE A 155 11.95 0.21 8.03
CA PHE A 155 11.26 0.89 6.92
C PHE A 155 12.23 1.58 5.95
N GLU A 156 13.31 2.20 6.43
CA GLU A 156 14.34 2.78 5.56
C GLU A 156 15.00 1.73 4.67
N ARG A 157 15.33 0.55 5.23
CA ARG A 157 15.89 -0.58 4.45
C ARG A 157 14.89 -1.08 3.41
N LEU A 158 13.63 -1.28 3.81
CA LEU A 158 12.56 -1.73 2.92
C LEU A 158 12.25 -0.72 1.80
N ALA A 159 12.36 0.58 2.05
CA ALA A 159 12.14 1.60 1.03
C ALA A 159 13.24 1.63 -0.04
N GLY A 160 14.44 1.16 0.30
CA GLY A 160 15.62 1.13 -0.58
C GLY A 160 15.88 -0.19 -1.30
N SER A 161 15.08 -1.23 -1.06
CA SER A 161 15.20 -2.57 -1.68
C SER A 161 14.50 -2.70 -3.03
#